data_AF-A0A4R6SM13-F1
#
_entry.id   AF-A0A4R6SM13-F1
#
_cell.length_a   1.000
_cell.length_b   1.000
_cell.length_c   1.000
_cell.angle_alpha   90.00
_cell.angle_beta   90.00
_cell.angle_gamma   90.00
#
_symmetry.space_group_name_H-M   'P 1'
#
loop_
_entity.id
_entity.type
_entity.pdbx_description
1 polymer ?
#
loop_
_entity_poly.entity_id
_entity_poly.type
_entity_poly.pdbx_seq_one_letter_code
_entity_poly.pdbx_strand_id
1 'polypeptide(L)'
;MDQQLGRPHVIGWQNTVDAQYRKLAAAGGVSQNGWPVDPPRHSRLIPGTTTKVVVADGPAGDVLLSVLAQVAKRVESPDGGQLDDWGYAHRTVRGSADTSNHASATAVDLNATRHPLGKRGTFTPQQVDEIHKILAEHGNVVRWGGDYHGRVDEMHFEINADQAAVARVAANLPK
;
A
#
# COMPACT_ATOMS: atom_id res chain seq x y z
N MET A 1 -11.23 -42.66 11.72
CA MET A 1 -12.23 -41.98 10.88
C MET A 1 -12.21 -40.52 11.29
N ASP A 2 -11.39 -39.73 10.64
CA ASP A 2 -11.27 -38.30 10.93
C ASP A 2 -11.90 -37.55 9.75
N GLN A 3 -12.97 -36.81 10.03
CA GLN A 3 -13.77 -36.13 9.02
C GLN A 3 -13.03 -34.86 8.59
N GLN A 4 -12.64 -34.81 7.32
CA GLN A 4 -12.28 -33.58 6.63
C GLN A 4 -13.44 -32.58 6.70
N LEU A 5 -13.31 -31.56 7.56
CA LEU A 5 -14.11 -30.35 7.47
C LEU A 5 -13.56 -29.51 6.31
N GLY A 6 -14.18 -29.66 5.14
CA GLY A 6 -13.93 -28.82 3.97
C GLY A 6 -14.17 -27.35 4.32
N ARG A 7 -13.16 -26.51 4.07
CA ARG A 7 -13.24 -25.05 4.17
C ARG A 7 -13.93 -24.51 2.91
N PRO A 8 -15.14 -23.95 2.98
CA PRO A 8 -15.78 -23.36 1.81
C PRO A 8 -15.67 -21.85 1.91
N HIS A 9 -14.55 -21.18 1.56
CA HIS A 9 -14.58 -19.70 1.52
C HIS A 9 -13.47 -18.93 0.78
N VAL A 10 -12.48 -19.54 0.13
CA VAL A 10 -11.41 -18.74 -0.54
C VAL A 10 -11.78 -18.38 -1.99
N ILE A 11 -12.46 -19.29 -2.71
CA ILE A 11 -12.72 -19.13 -4.15
C ILE A 11 -13.84 -18.11 -4.43
N GLY A 12 -14.89 -18.08 -3.61
CA GLY A 12 -16.03 -17.18 -3.81
C GLY A 12 -15.70 -15.70 -3.56
N TRP A 13 -14.81 -15.42 -2.61
CA TRP A 13 -14.41 -14.04 -2.30
C TRP A 13 -13.53 -13.46 -3.40
N GLN A 14 -12.55 -14.24 -3.87
CA GLN A 14 -11.65 -13.88 -4.98
C GLN A 14 -12.43 -13.50 -6.25
N ASN A 15 -13.38 -14.34 -6.67
CA ASN A 15 -14.16 -14.10 -7.89
C ASN A 15 -15.02 -12.83 -7.84
N THR A 16 -15.55 -12.48 -6.67
CA THR A 16 -16.44 -11.31 -6.50
C THR A 16 -15.63 -10.02 -6.48
N VAL A 17 -14.49 -10.05 -5.80
CA VAL A 17 -13.53 -8.93 -5.71
C VAL A 17 -12.94 -8.62 -7.10
N ASP A 18 -12.55 -9.64 -7.86
CA ASP A 18 -12.02 -9.47 -9.22
C ASP A 18 -13.04 -8.86 -10.18
N ALA A 19 -14.32 -9.24 -10.07
CA ALA A 19 -15.39 -8.68 -10.90
C ALA A 19 -15.65 -7.20 -10.58
N GLN A 20 -15.63 -6.83 -9.30
CA GLN A 20 -15.78 -5.44 -8.86
C GLN A 20 -14.62 -4.57 -9.38
N TYR A 21 -13.37 -5.03 -9.24
CA TYR A 21 -12.21 -4.28 -9.72
C TYR A 21 -12.22 -4.11 -11.24
N ARG A 22 -12.60 -5.13 -12.02
CA ARG A 22 -12.75 -5.00 -13.47
C ARG A 22 -13.79 -3.95 -13.86
N LYS A 23 -14.93 -3.91 -13.15
CA LYS A 23 -15.98 -2.92 -13.41
C LYS A 23 -15.50 -1.49 -13.13
N LEU A 24 -14.75 -1.29 -12.04
CA LEU A 24 -14.17 0.02 -11.71
C LEU A 24 -13.11 0.45 -12.74
N ALA A 25 -12.22 -0.46 -13.13
CA ALA A 25 -11.20 -0.19 -14.16
C ALA A 25 -11.83 0.23 -15.49
N ALA A 26 -12.92 -0.43 -15.91
CA ALA A 26 -13.61 -0.10 -17.15
C ALA A 26 -14.31 1.27 -17.11
N ALA A 27 -14.70 1.75 -15.92
CA ALA A 27 -15.43 3.01 -15.75
C ALA A 27 -14.51 4.23 -15.56
N GLY A 28 -13.36 4.06 -14.90
CA GLY A 28 -12.47 5.17 -14.51
C GLY A 28 -11.04 5.08 -15.05
N GLY A 29 -10.64 3.95 -15.64
CA GLY A 29 -9.24 3.66 -15.97
C GLY A 29 -8.47 3.08 -14.78
N VAL A 30 -7.15 2.95 -14.97
CA VAL A 30 -6.23 2.38 -13.99
C VAL A 30 -5.05 3.32 -13.73
N SER A 31 -4.49 3.25 -12.52
CA SER A 31 -3.21 3.87 -12.16
C SER A 31 -2.04 3.05 -12.72
N GLN A 32 -0.81 3.56 -12.53
CA GLN A 32 0.42 2.95 -13.03
C GLN A 32 0.60 1.47 -12.60
N ASN A 33 0.14 1.09 -11.41
CA ASN A 33 0.21 -0.30 -10.92
C ASN A 33 -0.96 -1.18 -11.37
N GLY A 34 -1.83 -0.69 -12.28
CA GLY A 34 -2.95 -1.45 -12.84
C GLY A 34 -4.18 -1.53 -11.93
N TRP A 35 -4.23 -0.77 -10.83
CA TRP A 35 -5.39 -0.73 -9.95
C TRP A 35 -6.42 0.31 -10.42
N PRO A 36 -7.73 0.07 -10.24
CA PRO A 36 -8.74 1.04 -10.62
C PRO A 36 -8.55 2.36 -9.88
N VAL A 37 -8.65 3.47 -10.61
CA VAL A 37 -8.63 4.81 -10.00
C VAL A 37 -9.95 5.10 -9.31
N ASP A 38 -9.92 6.03 -8.34
CA ASP A 38 -11.07 6.45 -7.55
C ASP A 38 -11.91 5.31 -6.93
N PRO A 39 -11.29 4.26 -6.34
CA PRO A 39 -12.05 3.22 -5.68
C PRO A 39 -12.72 3.78 -4.41
N PRO A 40 -13.69 3.04 -3.84
CA PRO A 40 -14.07 3.23 -2.44
C PRO A 40 -12.82 3.27 -1.56
N ARG A 41 -12.74 4.30 -0.71
CA ARG A 41 -11.55 4.61 0.10
C ARG A 41 -11.97 5.38 1.35
N HIS A 42 -11.23 5.18 2.42
CA HIS A 42 -11.47 5.87 3.69
C HIS A 42 -10.17 6.33 4.33
N SER A 43 -10.26 7.39 5.14
CA SER A 43 -9.20 7.76 6.08
C SER A 43 -9.17 6.75 7.23
N ARG A 44 -8.10 5.96 7.32
CA ARG A 44 -7.93 4.85 8.26
C ARG A 44 -6.70 5.07 9.12
N LEU A 45 -6.78 4.68 10.39
CA LEU A 45 -5.67 4.76 11.34
C LEU A 45 -4.56 3.79 10.92
N ILE A 46 -3.31 4.24 10.96
CA ILE A 46 -2.15 3.33 10.92
C ILE A 46 -2.08 2.64 12.29
N PRO A 47 -2.25 1.30 12.37
CA PRO A 47 -2.24 0.61 13.66
C PRO A 47 -0.99 0.91 14.49
N GLY A 48 -1.18 1.23 15.76
CA GLY A 48 -0.09 1.57 16.68
C GLY A 48 0.36 3.03 16.66
N THR A 49 -0.29 3.90 15.87
CA THR A 49 -0.01 5.34 15.84
C THR A 49 -1.29 6.17 16.04
N THR A 50 -1.17 7.49 16.00
CA THR A 50 -2.30 8.44 15.94
C THR A 50 -2.58 8.96 14.53
N THR A 51 -1.72 8.62 13.56
CA THR A 51 -1.79 9.08 12.17
C THR A 51 -2.86 8.32 11.39
N LYS A 52 -3.63 9.05 10.58
CA LYS A 52 -4.56 8.47 9.61
C LYS A 52 -4.14 8.80 8.19
N VAL A 53 -4.26 7.82 7.30
CA VAL A 53 -4.03 7.99 5.86
C VAL A 53 -5.23 7.50 5.06
N VAL A 54 -5.47 8.12 3.90
CA VAL A 54 -6.53 7.67 2.99
C VAL A 54 -6.01 6.48 2.19
N VAL A 55 -6.64 5.32 2.30
CA VAL A 55 -6.30 4.12 1.51
C VAL A 55 -7.55 3.50 0.91
N ALA A 56 -7.37 2.72 -0.16
CA ALA A 56 -8.45 1.94 -0.76
C ALA A 56 -9.10 1.01 0.27
N ASP A 57 -10.41 0.80 0.15
CA ASP A 57 -11.10 -0.20 0.96
C ASP A 57 -10.70 -1.62 0.57
N GLY A 58 -10.67 -2.52 1.56
CA GLY A 58 -10.35 -3.93 1.36
C GLY A 58 -8.84 -4.23 1.28
N PRO A 59 -8.46 -5.34 0.60
CA PRO A 59 -7.13 -5.93 0.70
C PRO A 59 -5.95 -4.99 0.50
N ALA A 60 -6.02 -4.09 -0.49
CA ALA A 60 -4.94 -3.17 -0.78
C ALA A 60 -4.67 -2.21 0.38
N GLY A 61 -5.73 -1.60 0.94
CA GLY A 61 -5.59 -0.75 2.11
C GLY A 61 -5.19 -1.53 3.35
N ASP A 62 -5.70 -2.76 3.53
CA ASP A 62 -5.35 -3.62 4.67
C ASP A 62 -3.85 -3.97 4.69
N VAL A 63 -3.31 -4.38 3.54
CA VAL A 63 -1.88 -4.70 3.40
C VAL A 63 -1.02 -3.45 3.56
N LEU A 64 -1.39 -2.33 2.93
CA LEU A 64 -0.64 -1.08 3.07
C LEU A 64 -0.59 -0.62 4.54
N LEU A 65 -1.72 -0.60 5.24
CA LEU A 65 -1.75 -0.21 6.65
C LEU A 65 -0.94 -1.17 7.53
N SER A 66 -0.91 -2.46 7.21
CA SER A 66 -0.10 -3.44 7.93
C SER A 66 1.40 -3.18 7.75
N VAL A 67 1.85 -2.94 6.51
CA VAL A 67 3.24 -2.54 6.22
C VAL A 67 3.60 -1.25 6.96
N LEU A 68 2.76 -0.21 6.84
CA LEU A 68 3.01 1.08 7.49
C LEU A 68 3.03 0.97 9.01
N ALA A 69 2.21 0.10 9.62
CA ALA A 69 2.27 -0.16 11.05
C ALA A 69 3.60 -0.79 11.47
N GLN A 70 4.15 -1.71 10.67
CA GLN A 70 5.46 -2.29 10.95
C GLN A 70 6.58 -1.27 10.76
N VAL A 71 6.52 -0.44 9.71
CA VAL A 71 7.48 0.66 9.49
C VAL A 71 7.45 1.62 10.67
N ALA A 72 6.26 2.05 11.10
CA ALA A 72 6.09 2.93 12.25
C ALA A 72 6.69 2.33 13.54
N LYS A 73 6.50 1.03 13.75
CA LYS A 73 6.97 0.32 14.95
C LYS A 73 8.48 0.06 14.96
N ARG A 74 9.07 -0.27 13.81
CA ARG A 74 10.42 -0.87 13.73
C ARG A 74 11.45 0.05 13.10
N VAL A 75 11.01 1.05 12.33
CA VAL A 75 11.88 1.92 11.53
C VAL A 75 11.79 3.35 12.04
N GLU A 76 10.60 3.94 11.94
CA GLU A 76 10.35 5.33 12.32
C GLU A 76 8.84 5.60 12.40
N SER A 77 8.35 5.99 13.59
CA SER A 77 6.93 6.34 13.77
C SER A 77 6.63 7.72 13.17
N PRO A 78 5.45 7.91 12.55
CA PRO A 78 4.95 9.25 12.30
C PRO A 78 4.66 9.95 13.62
N ASP A 79 4.88 11.26 13.67
CA ASP A 79 4.74 12.07 14.88
C ASP A 79 3.30 12.51 15.14
N GLY A 80 2.41 12.34 14.15
CA GLY A 80 0.97 12.67 14.21
C GLY A 80 0.66 14.16 14.36
N GLY A 81 1.69 15.01 14.45
CA GLY A 81 1.57 16.46 14.57
C GLY A 81 1.78 17.17 13.22
N GLN A 82 2.58 16.58 12.34
CA GLN A 82 2.81 17.06 10.99
C GLN A 82 1.76 16.46 10.02
N LEU A 83 1.19 17.28 9.14
CA LEU A 83 0.26 16.83 8.10
C LEU A 83 0.99 16.48 6.80
N ASP A 84 1.84 15.45 6.86
CA ASP A 84 2.72 15.05 5.75
C ASP A 84 2.63 13.56 5.37
N ASP A 85 1.59 12.89 5.84
CA ASP A 85 1.24 11.54 5.41
C ASP A 85 0.10 11.57 4.38
N TRP A 86 0.37 11.19 3.13
CA TRP A 86 -0.58 11.36 2.02
C TRP A 86 -0.89 10.05 1.29
N GLY A 87 -2.15 9.63 1.34
CA GLY A 87 -2.58 8.35 0.76
C GLY A 87 -3.46 8.42 -0.49
N TYR A 88 -4.00 9.59 -0.84
CA TYR A 88 -4.82 9.74 -2.05
C TYR A 88 -4.71 11.13 -2.69
N ALA A 89 -4.57 11.14 -4.01
CA ALA A 89 -4.75 12.29 -4.87
C ALA A 89 -4.97 11.78 -6.31
N HIS A 90 -6.10 12.17 -6.94
CA HIS A 90 -6.29 11.90 -8.36
C HIS A 90 -5.42 12.87 -9.17
N ARG A 91 -4.25 12.39 -9.58
CA ARG A 91 -3.26 13.15 -10.35
C ARG A 91 -2.41 12.24 -11.20
N THR A 92 -1.74 12.81 -12.20
CA THR A 92 -0.62 12.14 -12.85
C THR A 92 0.60 12.07 -11.93
N VAL A 93 1.50 11.13 -12.24
CA VAL A 93 2.83 11.08 -11.63
C VAL A 93 3.57 12.38 -11.98
N ARG A 94 4.24 12.99 -11.00
CA ARG A 94 4.94 14.27 -11.20
C ARG A 94 6.03 14.12 -12.28
N GLY A 95 5.78 14.69 -13.45
CA GLY A 95 6.67 14.63 -14.61
C GLY A 95 6.40 13.48 -15.59
N SER A 96 5.28 12.76 -15.46
CA SER A 96 4.82 11.74 -16.42
C SER A 96 3.37 11.99 -16.83
N ALA A 97 2.96 11.37 -17.94
CA ALA A 97 1.57 11.29 -18.37
C ALA A 97 0.79 10.16 -17.65
N ASP A 98 1.49 9.24 -16.97
CA ASP A 98 0.86 8.11 -16.27
C ASP A 98 0.07 8.57 -15.04
N THR A 99 -1.07 7.93 -14.79
CA THR A 99 -1.89 8.17 -13.61
C THR A 99 -1.20 7.60 -12.35
N SER A 100 -1.08 8.41 -11.31
CA SER A 100 -0.37 8.03 -10.08
C SER A 100 -1.08 6.94 -9.29
N ASN A 101 -0.34 6.11 -8.58
CA ASN A 101 -0.87 5.10 -7.65
C ASN A 101 -1.60 5.70 -6.43
N HIS A 102 -1.44 7.00 -6.17
CA HIS A 102 -2.30 7.72 -5.23
C HIS A 102 -3.73 7.90 -5.76
N ALA A 103 -3.96 7.87 -7.08
CA ALA A 103 -5.31 7.98 -7.66
C ALA A 103 -6.14 6.71 -7.40
N SER A 104 -5.50 5.56 -7.26
CA SER A 104 -6.13 4.30 -6.83
C SER A 104 -6.13 4.11 -5.31
N ALA A 105 -5.67 5.10 -4.53
CA ALA A 105 -5.48 4.98 -3.08
C ALA A 105 -4.68 3.71 -2.67
N THR A 106 -3.76 3.28 -3.53
CA THR A 106 -2.87 2.13 -3.33
C THR A 106 -1.41 2.55 -3.16
N ALA A 107 -1.20 3.80 -2.75
CA ALA A 107 0.10 4.36 -2.42
C ALA A 107 -0.02 5.34 -1.27
N VAL A 108 0.97 5.36 -0.39
CA VAL A 108 1.06 6.26 0.76
C VAL A 108 2.46 6.85 0.82
N ASP A 109 2.53 8.16 0.95
CA ASP A 109 3.73 8.85 1.39
C ASP A 109 3.68 8.93 2.93
N LEU A 110 4.73 8.47 3.61
CA LEU A 110 4.87 8.50 5.07
C LEU A 110 6.03 9.42 5.48
N ASN A 111 5.82 10.30 6.47
CA ASN A 111 6.82 11.26 6.95
C ASN A 111 7.45 12.09 5.82
N ALA A 112 6.64 12.59 4.87
CA ALA A 112 7.11 13.19 3.63
C ALA A 112 8.06 14.39 3.82
N THR A 113 7.93 15.13 4.92
CA THR A 113 8.84 16.25 5.22
C THR A 113 10.25 15.79 5.60
N ARG A 114 10.38 14.60 6.19
CA ARG A 114 11.65 13.99 6.59
C ARG A 114 12.32 13.22 5.45
N HIS A 115 11.50 12.66 4.55
CA HIS A 115 11.96 11.83 3.42
C HIS A 115 11.54 12.42 2.06
N PRO A 116 11.87 13.69 1.76
CA PRO A 116 11.30 14.37 0.62
C PRO A 116 11.77 13.76 -0.71
N LEU A 117 10.85 13.74 -1.67
CA LEU A 117 11.04 13.30 -3.04
C LEU A 117 12.39 13.75 -3.64
N GLY A 118 13.14 12.79 -4.17
CA GLY A 118 14.43 13.00 -4.82
C GLY A 118 15.62 13.10 -3.85
N LYS A 119 15.41 12.97 -2.53
CA LYS A 119 16.49 12.76 -1.57
C LYS A 119 16.73 11.28 -1.35
N ARG A 120 18.01 10.92 -1.18
CA ARG A 120 18.49 9.57 -0.89
C ARG A 120 19.26 9.59 0.41
N GLY A 121 19.18 8.52 1.19
CA GLY A 121 19.91 8.38 2.45
C GLY A 121 19.27 9.18 3.59
N THR A 122 17.97 9.44 3.51
CA THR A 122 17.19 10.00 4.62
C THR A 122 16.82 8.95 5.66
N PHE A 123 16.93 7.65 5.31
CA PHE A 123 17.00 6.54 6.25
C PHE A 123 18.44 6.04 6.43
N THR A 124 18.74 5.57 7.63
CA THR A 124 19.99 4.85 7.91
C THR A 124 20.03 3.49 7.19
N PRO A 125 21.21 2.90 6.93
CA PRO A 125 21.30 1.57 6.33
C PRO A 125 20.49 0.49 7.06
N GLN A 126 20.50 0.52 8.40
CA GLN A 126 19.73 -0.42 9.23
C GLN A 126 18.22 -0.23 9.07
N GLN A 127 17.76 1.01 8.92
CA GLN A 127 16.36 1.30 8.64
C GLN A 127 15.95 0.80 7.24
N VAL A 128 16.83 0.95 6.24
CA VAL A 128 16.60 0.41 4.89
C VAL A 128 16.49 -1.12 4.92
N ASP A 129 17.42 -1.80 5.58
CA ASP A 129 17.38 -3.26 5.74
C ASP A 129 16.07 -3.72 6.42
N GLU A 130 15.64 -2.98 7.45
CA GLU A 130 14.40 -3.29 8.16
C GLU A 130 13.14 -3.02 7.32
N ILE A 131 13.14 -1.97 6.48
CA ILE A 131 12.08 -1.74 5.48
C ILE A 131 12.00 -2.94 4.54
N HIS A 132 13.12 -3.37 3.94
CA HIS A 132 13.12 -4.52 3.02
C HIS A 132 12.65 -5.81 3.69
N LYS A 133 13.03 -6.03 4.95
CA LYS A 133 12.54 -7.16 5.74
C LYS A 133 11.02 -7.10 5.94
N ILE A 134 10.47 -5.94 6.27
CA ILE A 134 9.01 -5.75 6.40
C ILE A 134 8.31 -6.05 5.07
N LEU A 135 8.82 -5.56 3.95
CA LEU A 135 8.23 -5.83 2.63
C LEU A 135 8.25 -7.34 2.31
N ALA A 136 9.35 -8.03 2.63
CA ALA A 136 9.48 -9.47 2.44
C ALA A 136 8.50 -10.28 3.32
N GLU A 137 8.31 -9.87 4.58
CA GLU A 137 7.31 -10.47 5.49
C GLU A 137 5.88 -10.34 4.95
N HIS A 138 5.61 -9.31 4.13
CA HIS A 138 4.32 -9.10 3.45
C HIS A 138 4.31 -9.66 2.01
N GLY A 139 5.24 -10.56 1.68
CA GLY A 139 5.28 -11.23 0.38
C GLY A 139 5.65 -10.31 -0.78
N ASN A 140 6.27 -9.16 -0.52
CA ASN A 140 6.69 -8.17 -1.52
C ASN A 140 5.57 -7.67 -2.44
N VAL A 141 4.31 -7.73 -1.99
CA VAL A 141 3.18 -7.13 -2.72
C VAL A 141 3.11 -5.60 -2.53
N VAL A 142 3.96 -5.04 -1.67
CA VAL A 142 4.25 -3.61 -1.54
C VAL A 142 5.71 -3.40 -1.93
N ARG A 143 5.99 -2.31 -2.65
CA ARG A 143 7.35 -1.83 -2.91
C ARG A 143 7.57 -0.46 -2.28
N TRP A 144 8.84 -0.11 -2.09
CA TRP A 144 9.26 1.16 -1.52
C TRP A 144 9.97 2.04 -2.56
N GLY A 145 9.69 3.34 -2.55
CA GLY A 145 10.21 4.32 -3.50
C GLY A 145 11.70 4.64 -3.34
N GLY A 146 12.30 4.28 -2.21
CA GLY A 146 13.75 4.38 -2.00
C GLY A 146 14.58 3.51 -2.95
N ASP A 147 13.98 2.43 -3.47
CA ASP A 147 14.61 1.49 -4.41
C ASP A 147 14.53 1.96 -5.87
N TYR A 148 13.86 3.09 -6.16
CA TYR A 148 13.73 3.56 -7.53
C TYR A 148 15.10 3.96 -8.11
N HIS A 149 15.42 3.43 -9.29
CA HIS A 149 16.68 3.72 -9.99
C HIS A 149 16.74 5.17 -10.53
N GLY A 150 15.58 5.77 -10.80
CA GLY A 150 15.47 7.16 -11.27
C GLY A 150 15.38 8.16 -10.13
N ARG A 151 14.29 8.94 -10.10
CA ARG A 151 14.01 9.84 -8.98
C ARG A 151 13.54 9.00 -7.78
N VAL A 152 14.42 8.90 -6.80
CA VAL A 152 14.17 8.24 -5.51
C VAL A 152 13.00 8.90 -4.79
N ASP A 153 12.21 8.10 -4.07
CA ASP A 153 11.07 8.57 -3.29
C ASP A 153 11.00 7.84 -1.93
N GLU A 154 11.87 8.20 -0.99
CA GLU A 154 12.02 7.46 0.29
C GLU A 154 10.77 7.56 1.20
N MET A 155 9.88 8.52 0.99
CA MET A 155 8.57 8.57 1.67
C MET A 155 7.56 7.54 1.14
N HIS A 156 7.75 7.02 -0.07
CA HIS A 156 6.68 6.41 -0.86
C HIS A 156 6.58 4.89 -0.70
N PHE A 157 5.39 4.38 -0.39
CA PHE A 157 5.06 2.96 -0.36
C PHE A 157 3.85 2.69 -1.24
N GLU A 158 3.90 1.66 -2.09
CA GLU A 158 2.79 1.36 -3.00
C GLU A 158 2.60 -0.13 -3.27
N ILE A 159 1.36 -0.52 -3.59
CA ILE A 159 1.05 -1.87 -4.04
C ILE A 159 1.75 -2.16 -5.38
N ASN A 160 2.41 -3.31 -5.44
CA ASN A 160 3.25 -3.80 -6.54
C ASN A 160 2.81 -5.18 -7.06
N ALA A 161 1.56 -5.57 -6.83
CA ALA A 161 1.03 -6.85 -7.28
C ALA A 161 -0.43 -6.74 -7.71
N ASP A 162 -0.91 -7.78 -8.39
CA ASP A 162 -2.31 -7.90 -8.77
C ASP A 162 -3.24 -8.10 -7.56
N GLN A 163 -4.53 -7.93 -7.80
CA GLN A 163 -5.57 -8.02 -6.77
C GLN A 163 -5.59 -9.39 -6.10
N ALA A 164 -5.27 -10.46 -6.84
CA ALA A 164 -5.29 -11.81 -6.31
C ALA A 164 -4.12 -12.08 -5.35
N ALA A 165 -2.92 -11.63 -5.68
CA ALA A 165 -1.77 -11.69 -4.80
C ALA A 165 -1.99 -10.88 -3.52
N VAL A 166 -2.47 -9.65 -3.66
CA VAL A 166 -2.75 -8.78 -2.49
C VAL A 166 -3.84 -9.39 -1.60
N ALA A 167 -4.91 -9.94 -2.17
CA ALA A 167 -5.96 -10.62 -1.40
C ALA A 167 -5.44 -11.82 -0.61
N ARG A 168 -4.52 -12.61 -1.19
CA ARG A 168 -3.88 -13.74 -0.49
C ARG A 168 -3.03 -13.28 0.68
N VAL A 169 -2.28 -12.18 0.55
CA VAL A 169 -1.51 -11.60 1.66
C VAL A 169 -2.45 -11.06 2.73
N ALA A 170 -3.46 -10.28 2.34
CA ALA A 170 -4.45 -9.70 3.25
C ALA A 170 -5.14 -10.76 4.12
N ALA A 171 -5.50 -11.92 3.54
CA ALA A 171 -6.15 -13.01 4.26
C ALA A 171 -5.29 -13.65 5.37
N ASN A 172 -3.97 -13.44 5.34
CA ASN A 172 -3.01 -13.98 6.31
C ASN A 172 -2.49 -12.92 7.30
N LEU A 173 -2.96 -11.67 7.21
CA LEU A 173 -2.57 -10.65 8.19
C LEU A 173 -3.09 -11.02 9.58
N PRO A 174 -2.33 -10.75 10.64
CA PRO A 174 -2.80 -10.92 12.01
C PRO A 174 -4.04 -10.03 12.25
N LYS A 175 -5.05 -10.61 12.89
CA LYS A 175 -6.32 -9.94 13.22
C LYS A 175 -6.25 -9.20 14.55
#